data_AF-A0A7C3BZ13-F1
#
_entry.id   AF-A0A7C3BZ13-F1
#
_cell.length_a   1.000
_cell.length_b   1.000
_cell.length_c   1.000
_cell.angle_alpha   90.00
_cell.angle_beta   90.00
_cell.angle_gamma   90.00
#
_symmetry.space_group_name_H-M   'P 1'
#
loop_
_entity.id
_entity.type
_entity.pdbx_description
1 polymer ?
#
loop_
_entity_poly.entity_id
_entity_poly.type
_entity_poly.pdbx_seq_one_letter_code
_entity_poly.pdbx_strand_id
1 'polypeptide(L)'
;MTKEQTLESVKKAREAHLLQMDKIEAILEGKKVENPTAVSKKECDFGRWIYDDTNHLKELIGRQFYEKLDVKHEQWHMEYLKIYNIFFQENKKGFFSKLFGNTHVDPLELDKAKLYYTELKTTTQELLKVLASVERRLEALNEAKFK
;
A
#
# COMPACT_ATOMS: atom_id res chain seq x y z
N MET A 1 21.41 -9.00 1.01
CA MET A 1 20.09 -9.44 1.53
C MET A 1 19.97 -10.93 1.30
N THR A 2 19.52 -11.77 2.24
CA THR A 2 19.35 -13.21 1.93
C THR A 2 18.09 -13.46 1.09
N LYS A 3 17.99 -14.66 0.50
CA LYS A 3 16.79 -15.10 -0.22
C LYS A 3 15.56 -15.07 0.69
N GLU A 4 15.72 -15.59 1.91
CA GLU A 4 14.67 -15.66 2.94
C GLU A 4 14.22 -14.26 3.32
N GLN A 5 15.15 -13.35 3.59
CA GLN A 5 14.83 -11.95 3.92
C GLN A 5 14.06 -11.26 2.79
N THR A 6 14.44 -11.51 1.54
CA THR A 6 13.80 -10.90 0.38
C THR A 6 12.38 -11.41 0.20
N LEU A 7 12.18 -12.73 0.30
CA LEU A 7 10.86 -13.35 0.23
C LEU A 7 9.96 -12.88 1.37
N GLU A 8 10.50 -12.78 2.58
CA GLU A 8 9.78 -12.30 3.75
C GLU A 8 9.31 -10.86 3.58
N SER A 9 10.17 -9.97 3.06
CA SER A 9 9.78 -8.58 2.76
C SER A 9 8.62 -8.51 1.75
N VAL A 10 8.63 -9.35 0.71
CA VAL A 10 7.53 -9.41 -0.28
C VAL A 10 6.24 -9.94 0.34
N LYS A 11 6.32 -10.96 1.20
CA LYS A 11 5.15 -11.51 1.92
C LYS A 11 4.54 -10.49 2.87
N LYS A 12 5.36 -9.85 3.70
CA LYS A 12 4.93 -8.77 4.60
C LYS A 12 4.28 -7.62 3.84
N ALA A 13 4.78 -7.28 2.66
CA ALA A 13 4.14 -6.27 1.81
C ALA A 13 2.72 -6.69 1.42
N ARG A 14 2.51 -7.93 0.97
CA ARG A 14 1.18 -8.43 0.62
C ARG A 14 0.22 -8.36 1.81
N GLU A 15 0.65 -8.83 2.97
CA GLU A 15 -0.13 -8.80 4.22
C GLU A 15 -0.48 -7.38 4.66
N ALA A 16 0.48 -6.47 4.60
CA ALA A 16 0.28 -5.07 4.99
C ALA A 16 -0.77 -4.38 4.11
N HIS A 17 -0.74 -4.59 2.79
CA HIS A 17 -1.73 -4.00 1.88
C HIS A 17 -3.12 -4.61 2.08
N LEU A 18 -3.23 -5.92 2.34
CA LEU A 18 -4.50 -6.57 2.67
C LEU A 18 -5.09 -6.03 3.97
N LEU A 19 -4.29 -6.00 5.03
CA LEU A 19 -4.71 -5.45 6.32
C LEU A 19 -5.15 -3.99 6.20
N GLN A 20 -4.49 -3.22 5.33
CA GLN A 20 -4.87 -1.84 5.10
C GLN A 20 -6.20 -1.72 4.33
N MET A 21 -6.51 -2.64 3.42
CA MET A 21 -7.82 -2.73 2.78
C MET A 21 -8.93 -3.03 3.78
N ASP A 22 -8.71 -3.98 4.70
CA ASP A 22 -9.68 -4.33 5.75
C ASP A 22 -9.98 -3.12 6.64
N LYS A 23 -8.95 -2.33 6.97
CA LYS A 23 -9.11 -1.07 7.71
C LYS A 23 -9.92 -0.04 6.93
N ILE A 24 -9.69 0.11 5.63
CA ILE A 24 -10.45 1.03 4.78
C ILE A 24 -11.93 0.61 4.70
N GLU A 25 -12.19 -0.68 4.56
CA GLU A 25 -13.56 -1.21 4.58
C GLU A 25 -14.25 -0.93 5.91
N ALA A 26 -13.57 -1.15 7.03
CA ALA A 26 -14.08 -0.80 8.35
C ALA A 26 -14.42 0.70 8.47
N ILE A 27 -13.58 1.59 7.93
CA ILE A 27 -13.84 3.04 7.90
C ILE A 27 -15.10 3.37 7.09
N LEU A 28 -15.28 2.75 5.91
CA LEU A 28 -16.47 2.94 5.07
C LEU A 28 -17.75 2.44 5.74
N GLU A 29 -17.66 1.44 6.61
CA GLU A 29 -18.75 0.93 7.44
C GLU A 29 -19.00 1.78 8.70
N GLY A 30 -18.26 2.87 8.89
CA GLY A 30 -18.39 3.77 10.04
C GLY A 30 -17.73 3.24 11.31
N LYS A 31 -16.86 2.23 11.22
CA LYS A 31 -16.09 1.71 12.36
C LYS A 31 -14.88 2.61 12.62
N LYS A 32 -14.55 2.80 13.89
CA LYS A 32 -13.34 3.51 14.30
C LYS A 32 -12.11 2.65 14.02
N VAL A 33 -11.12 3.21 13.34
CA VAL A 33 -9.81 2.61 13.12
C VAL A 33 -8.74 3.51 13.74
N GLU A 34 -7.81 2.91 14.48
CA GLU A 34 -6.71 3.63 15.11
C GLU A 34 -5.56 3.88 14.13
N ASN A 35 -4.91 5.05 14.26
CA ASN A 35 -3.70 5.44 13.55
C ASN A 35 -3.77 5.29 12.01
N PRO A 36 -4.82 5.79 11.33
CA PRO A 36 -4.87 5.77 9.88
C PRO A 36 -3.75 6.67 9.37
N THR A 37 -2.87 6.12 8.53
CA THR A 37 -1.76 6.87 7.93
C THR A 37 -1.78 6.65 6.43
N ALA A 38 -1.82 7.73 5.66
CA ALA A 38 -1.56 7.71 4.21
C ALA A 38 -0.15 8.26 3.98
N VAL A 39 0.83 7.35 3.99
CA VAL A 39 2.22 7.66 3.63
C VAL A 39 2.41 7.57 2.11
N SER A 40 3.44 8.22 1.60
CA SER A 40 3.85 8.03 0.21
C SER A 40 4.39 6.62 -0.03
N LYS A 41 4.46 6.20 -1.31
CA LYS A 41 5.00 4.88 -1.71
C LYS A 41 6.43 4.62 -1.23
N LYS A 42 7.21 5.65 -0.88
CA LYS A 42 8.59 5.53 -0.40
C LYS A 42 8.67 5.46 1.13
N GLU A 43 7.60 5.83 1.81
CA GLU A 43 7.52 5.97 3.26
C GLU A 43 6.69 4.87 3.93
N CYS A 44 6.15 3.91 3.16
CA CYS A 44 5.67 2.65 3.72
C CYS A 44 6.86 1.69 3.97
N ASP A 45 6.70 0.67 4.82
CA ASP A 45 7.78 -0.29 5.11
C ASP A 45 8.31 -0.96 3.84
N PHE A 46 7.41 -1.35 2.94
CA PHE A 46 7.78 -1.93 1.65
C PHE A 46 8.52 -0.92 0.77
N GLY A 47 8.05 0.32 0.73
CA GLY A 47 8.66 1.44 0.03
C GLY A 47 10.09 1.68 0.48
N ARG A 48 10.28 1.89 1.78
CA ARG A 48 11.60 2.05 2.39
C ARG A 48 12.53 0.92 1.98
N TRP A 49 12.02 -0.31 1.98
CA TRP A 49 12.79 -1.47 1.58
C TRP A 49 13.16 -1.51 0.09
N ILE A 50 12.21 -1.29 -0.84
CA ILE A 50 12.48 -1.39 -2.30
C ILE A 50 13.32 -0.23 -2.85
N TYR A 51 13.34 0.89 -2.14
CA TYR A 51 14.06 2.11 -2.51
C TYR A 51 15.37 2.29 -1.73
N ASP A 52 15.71 1.37 -0.83
CA ASP A 52 16.99 1.37 -0.15
C ASP A 52 18.13 1.11 -1.15
N ASP A 53 19.22 1.86 -1.07
CA ASP A 53 20.35 1.75 -2.00
C ASP A 53 21.06 0.38 -1.95
N THR A 54 20.88 -0.38 -0.86
CA THR A 54 21.40 -1.74 -0.69
C THR A 54 20.44 -2.82 -1.21
N ASN A 55 19.26 -2.43 -1.71
CA ASN A 55 18.27 -3.35 -2.25
C ASN A 55 18.57 -3.69 -3.71
N HIS A 56 18.67 -4.99 -4.01
CA HIS A 56 18.94 -5.49 -5.35
C HIS A 56 17.75 -6.22 -6.00
N LEU A 57 16.52 -5.91 -5.56
CA LEU A 57 15.30 -6.56 -6.07
C LEU A 57 15.16 -6.36 -7.58
N LYS A 58 15.53 -5.18 -8.10
CA LYS A 58 15.43 -4.84 -9.52
C LYS A 58 16.29 -5.77 -10.38
N GLU A 59 17.49 -6.08 -9.94
CA GLU A 59 18.41 -7.03 -10.59
C GLU A 59 17.85 -8.45 -10.54
N LEU A 60 17.30 -8.86 -9.40
CA LEU A 60 16.78 -10.21 -9.18
C LEU A 60 15.56 -10.53 -10.06
N ILE A 61 14.59 -9.61 -10.15
CA ILE A 61 13.35 -9.87 -10.89
C ILE A 61 13.39 -9.34 -12.32
N GLY A 62 14.34 -8.46 -12.63
CA GLY A 62 14.48 -7.77 -13.89
C GLY A 62 13.66 -6.47 -13.96
N ARG A 63 14.17 -5.50 -14.74
CA ARG A 63 13.62 -4.14 -14.86
C ARG A 63 12.11 -4.11 -15.12
N GLN A 64 11.61 -4.90 -16.07
CA GLN A 64 10.20 -4.89 -16.45
C GLN A 64 9.27 -5.27 -15.29
N PHE A 65 9.64 -6.27 -14.49
CA PHE A 65 8.84 -6.68 -13.33
C PHE A 65 8.91 -5.63 -12.21
N TYR A 66 10.09 -5.06 -11.99
CA TYR A 66 10.28 -4.00 -11.01
C TYR A 66 9.46 -2.75 -11.35
N GLU A 67 9.49 -2.28 -12.60
CA GLU A 67 8.71 -1.12 -13.04
C GLU A 67 7.20 -1.36 -12.90
N LYS A 68 6.73 -2.57 -13.25
CA LYS A 68 5.32 -2.93 -13.06
C LYS A 68 4.91 -2.92 -11.59
N LEU A 69 5.77 -3.44 -10.71
CA LEU A 69 5.56 -3.41 -9.26
C LEU A 69 5.51 -1.97 -8.76
N ASP A 70 6.47 -1.13 -9.15
CA ASP A 70 6.55 0.26 -8.69
C ASP A 70 5.34 1.09 -9.13
N VAL A 71 4.92 0.96 -10.40
CA VAL A 71 3.73 1.66 -10.91
C VAL A 71 2.48 1.26 -10.15
N LYS A 72 2.28 -0.04 -9.88
CA LYS A 72 1.09 -0.50 -9.15
C LYS A 72 1.13 -0.11 -7.68
N HIS A 73 2.31 -0.10 -7.07
CA HIS A 73 2.49 0.37 -5.70
C HIS A 73 2.20 1.87 -5.58
N GLU A 74 2.69 2.68 -6.52
CA GLU A 74 2.38 4.11 -6.58
C GLU A 74 0.88 4.37 -6.75
N GLN A 75 0.27 3.70 -7.72
CA GLN A 75 -1.16 3.83 -8.01
C GLN A 75 -1.99 3.52 -6.76
N TRP A 76 -1.65 2.44 -6.04
CA TRP A 76 -2.33 2.05 -4.81
C TRP A 76 -2.28 3.16 -3.75
N HIS A 77 -1.10 3.73 -3.50
CA HIS A 77 -0.93 4.81 -2.52
C HIS A 77 -1.70 6.08 -2.92
N MET A 78 -1.71 6.42 -4.21
CA MET A 78 -2.44 7.58 -4.73
C MET A 78 -3.96 7.42 -4.59
N GLU A 79 -4.50 6.23 -4.84
CA GLU A 79 -5.92 5.94 -4.69
C GLU A 79 -6.34 5.91 -3.22
N TYR A 80 -5.53 5.28 -2.35
CA TYR A 80 -5.77 5.29 -0.91
C TYR A 80 -5.75 6.71 -0.33
N LEU A 81 -4.84 7.57 -0.77
CA LEU A 81 -4.77 8.96 -0.33
C LEU A 81 -6.08 9.73 -0.61
N LYS A 82 -6.77 9.44 -1.72
CA LYS A 82 -8.08 10.06 -2.02
C LYS A 82 -9.11 9.70 -0.95
N ILE A 83 -9.17 8.43 -0.56
CA ILE A 83 -10.08 7.96 0.49
C ILE A 83 -9.67 8.56 1.84
N TYR A 84 -8.38 8.52 2.16
CA TYR A 84 -7.83 9.07 3.40
C TYR A 84 -8.23 10.54 3.59
N ASN A 85 -8.13 11.35 2.54
CA ASN A 85 -8.47 12.77 2.62
C ASN A 85 -9.94 13.02 2.95
N ILE A 86 -10.85 12.16 2.50
CA ILE A 86 -12.28 12.28 2.81
C ILE A 86 -12.54 12.08 4.30
N PHE A 87 -11.88 11.11 4.91
CA PHE A 87 -12.14 10.72 6.31
C PHE A 87 -11.28 11.46 7.34
N PHE A 88 -10.07 11.88 6.96
CA PHE A 88 -9.04 12.32 7.92
C PHE A 88 -8.38 13.66 7.58
N GLN A 89 -8.48 14.15 6.34
CA GLN A 89 -8.08 15.52 6.04
C GLN A 89 -9.31 16.40 5.95
N GLU A 90 -9.85 16.75 7.12
CA GLU A 90 -10.71 17.93 7.24
C GLU A 90 -9.98 19.12 6.60
N ASN A 91 -10.67 19.79 5.67
CA ASN A 91 -10.28 21.03 5.03
C ASN A 91 -9.36 21.87 5.92
N LYS A 92 -8.17 22.19 5.42
CA LYS A 92 -7.21 23.17 5.97
C LYS A 92 -7.92 24.33 6.70
N LYS A 93 -8.18 24.18 7.99
CA LYS A 93 -8.52 25.26 8.93
C LYS A 93 -7.97 24.88 10.31
N GLY A 94 -6.68 25.17 10.50
CA GLY A 94 -6.06 25.29 11.82
C GLY A 94 -5.33 24.05 12.32
N PHE A 95 -4.01 24.09 12.12
CA PHE A 95 -2.86 23.44 12.78
C PHE A 95 -2.96 22.48 14.00
N PHE A 96 -4.10 22.15 14.61
CA PHE A 96 -4.17 21.22 15.74
C PHE A 96 -5.54 20.51 15.83
N SER A 97 -5.64 19.26 15.36
CA SER A 97 -6.73 18.36 15.76
C SER A 97 -6.19 16.95 16.03
N LYS A 98 -5.66 16.77 17.24
CA LYS A 98 -5.15 15.51 17.78
C LYS A 98 -6.25 14.52 18.21
N LEU A 99 -7.46 14.61 17.68
CA LEU A 99 -8.57 13.73 18.04
C LEU A 99 -9.54 13.58 16.87
N PHE A 100 -9.42 12.49 16.10
CA PHE A 100 -10.48 12.07 15.18
C PHE A 100 -11.30 10.96 15.84
N GLY A 101 -12.38 11.38 16.51
CA GLY A 101 -13.51 10.54 16.88
C GLY A 101 -14.77 11.16 16.27
N ASN A 102 -15.42 10.42 15.38
CA ASN A 102 -16.68 10.79 14.70
C ASN A 102 -16.66 12.09 13.90
N THR A 103 -15.99 12.10 12.76
CA THR A 103 -16.36 13.00 11.67
C THR A 103 -17.53 12.38 10.89
N HIS A 104 -18.70 13.02 10.99
CA HIS A 104 -19.84 12.70 10.15
C HIS A 104 -19.48 13.10 8.71
N VAL A 105 -19.06 12.13 7.89
CA VAL A 105 -18.79 12.34 6.47
C VAL A 105 -20.11 12.59 5.75
N ASP A 106 -20.18 13.67 4.97
CA ASP A 106 -21.35 13.98 4.15
C ASP A 106 -21.69 12.82 3.20
N PRO A 107 -22.98 12.49 2.97
CA PRO A 107 -23.38 11.37 2.12
C PRO A 107 -22.74 11.38 0.72
N LEU A 108 -22.55 12.56 0.11
CA LEU A 108 -21.92 12.67 -1.21
C LEU A 108 -20.44 12.29 -1.18
N GLU A 109 -19.71 12.74 -0.15
CA GLU A 109 -18.30 12.37 0.04
C GLU A 109 -18.16 10.88 0.42
N LEU A 110 -19.12 10.31 1.15
CA LEU A 110 -19.16 8.88 1.42
C LEU A 110 -19.36 8.06 0.14
N ASP A 111 -20.27 8.46 -0.74
CA ASP A 111 -20.49 7.76 -2.02
C ASP A 111 -19.28 7.88 -2.95
N LYS A 112 -18.62 9.03 -2.96
CA LYS A 112 -17.34 9.23 -3.65
C LYS A 112 -16.23 8.34 -3.07
N ALA A 113 -16.17 8.19 -1.75
CA ALA A 113 -15.21 7.29 -1.11
C ALA A 113 -15.45 5.81 -1.48
N LYS A 114 -16.70 5.36 -1.58
CA LYS A 114 -17.05 4.02 -2.06
C LYS A 114 -16.63 3.80 -3.53
N LEU A 115 -16.75 4.83 -4.37
CA LEU A 115 -16.25 4.77 -5.75
C LEU A 115 -14.73 4.61 -5.77
N TYR A 116 -14.00 5.47 -5.04
CA TYR A 116 -12.54 5.34 -4.93
C TYR A 116 -12.10 4.00 -4.32
N TYR A 117 -12.87 3.44 -3.40
CA TYR A 117 -12.61 2.10 -2.85
C TYR A 117 -12.74 1.01 -3.91
N THR A 118 -13.69 1.13 -4.84
CA THR A 118 -13.85 0.17 -5.95
C THR A 118 -12.64 0.21 -6.90
N GLU A 119 -12.13 1.41 -7.20
CA GLU A 119 -10.87 1.59 -7.95
C GLU A 119 -9.69 0.96 -7.18
N LEU A 120 -9.54 1.32 -5.90
CA LEU A 120 -8.46 0.82 -5.05
C LEU A 120 -8.49 -0.71 -4.90
N LYS A 121 -9.67 -1.31 -4.83
CA LYS A 121 -9.83 -2.77 -4.77
C LYS A 121 -9.30 -3.44 -6.03
N THR A 122 -9.56 -2.85 -7.19
CA THR A 122 -9.03 -3.34 -8.47
C THR A 122 -7.50 -3.23 -8.50
N THR A 123 -6.95 -2.06 -8.14
CA THR A 123 -5.50 -1.86 -8.06
C THR A 123 -4.84 -2.78 -7.05
N THR A 124 -5.48 -3.05 -5.91
CA THR A 124 -4.99 -4.00 -4.90
C THR A 124 -4.88 -5.40 -5.49
N GLN A 125 -5.90 -5.89 -6.19
CA GLN A 125 -5.85 -7.21 -6.82
C GLN A 125 -4.71 -7.30 -7.85
N GLU A 126 -4.48 -6.25 -8.62
CA GLU A 126 -3.38 -6.19 -9.58
C GLU A 126 -2.01 -6.15 -8.91
N LEU A 127 -1.85 -5.34 -7.85
CA LEU A 127 -0.63 -5.26 -7.06
C LEU A 127 -0.31 -6.62 -6.42
N LEU A 128 -1.30 -7.29 -5.83
CA LEU A 128 -1.12 -8.63 -5.25
C LEU A 128 -0.73 -9.67 -6.29
N LYS A 129 -1.28 -9.61 -7.51
CA LYS A 129 -0.86 -10.49 -8.62
C LYS A 129 0.60 -10.23 -9.03
N VAL A 130 1.04 -8.97 -9.02
CA VAL A 130 2.44 -8.62 -9.30
C VAL A 130 3.35 -9.12 -8.19
N LEU A 131 3.01 -8.89 -6.92
CA LEU A 131 3.76 -9.38 -5.76
C LEU A 131 3.87 -10.92 -5.75
N ALA A 132 2.79 -11.63 -6.03
CA ALA A 132 2.82 -13.10 -6.16
C ALA A 132 3.69 -13.58 -7.34
N SER A 133 3.78 -12.79 -8.42
CA SER A 133 4.67 -13.12 -9.54
C SER A 133 6.14 -12.82 -9.22
N VAL A 134 6.41 -11.77 -8.44
CA VAL A 134 7.72 -11.46 -7.88
C VAL A 134 8.17 -12.58 -6.94
N GLU A 135 7.32 -12.99 -6.00
CA GLU A 135 7.57 -14.08 -5.06
C GLU A 135 7.96 -15.38 -5.78
N ARG A 136 7.15 -15.84 -6.75
CA ARG A 136 7.47 -17.03 -7.54
C ARG A 136 8.80 -16.95 -8.29
N ARG A 137 9.16 -15.76 -8.80
CA ARG A 137 10.47 -15.56 -9.46
C ARG A 137 11.60 -15.69 -8.45
N LEU A 138 11.48 -15.03 -7.29
CA LEU A 138 12.48 -15.10 -6.22
C LEU A 138 12.65 -16.53 -5.69
N GLU A 139 11.55 -17.28 -5.54
CA GLU A 139 11.56 -18.68 -5.14
C GLU A 139 12.35 -19.56 -6.12
N ALA A 140 12.22 -19.31 -7.42
CA ALA A 140 12.92 -20.06 -8.47
C ALA A 140 14.42 -19.75 -8.58
N LEU A 141 14.89 -18.63 -8.01
CA LEU A 141 16.31 -18.26 -8.04
C LEU A 141 17.12 -19.08 -7.02
N ASN A 142 18.36 -19.42 -7.37
CA ASN A 142 19.30 -20.00 -6.43
C ASN A 142 19.74 -18.94 -5.40
N GLU A 143 19.97 -19.34 -4.15
CA GLU A 143 20.44 -18.48 -3.06
C GLU A 143 21.70 -17.68 -3.41
N ALA A 144 22.58 -18.24 -4.26
CA ALA A 144 23.78 -17.56 -4.74
C ALA A 144 23.50 -16.26 -5.52
N LYS A 145 22.27 -16.03 -6.00
CA LYS A 145 21.87 -14.80 -6.68
C LYS A 145 21.61 -13.62 -5.75
N PHE A 146 21.46 -13.87 -4.44
CA PHE A 146 21.11 -12.87 -3.43
C PHE A 146 22.35 -12.33 -2.68
N LYS A 147 23.54 -12.82 -3.03
CA LYS A 147 24.82 -12.45 -2.41
C LYS A 147 25.46 -11.27 -3.12
#